data_AF-A0A291BXN4-F1
#
_entry.id   AF-A0A291BXN4-F1
#
_cell.length_a   1.000
_cell.length_b   1.000
_cell.length_c   1.000
_cell.angle_alpha   90.00
_cell.angle_beta   90.00
_cell.angle_gamma   90.00
#
_symmetry.space_group_name_H-M   'P 1'
#
loop_
_entity.id
_entity.type
_entity.pdbx_description
1 polymer ?
#
loop_
_entity_poly.entity_id
_entity_poly.type
_entity_poly.pdbx_seq_one_letter_code
_entity_poly.pdbx_strand_id
1 'polypeptide(L)'
;MPTYYHRFENPLLADGVDRVGRSPLRKLGAADRLVRPAVEAGKLGLPHENLAKAIVAALKFDDASDDEAVKLQKMLKEEGLDYVLTTVCGLTQTDALYKEVVSFY
;
A
#
# COMPACT_ATOMS: atom_id res chain seq x y z
N MET A 1 1.28 -27.05 14.15
CA MET A 1 1.51 -25.95 13.20
C MET A 1 1.22 -24.65 13.91
N PRO A 2 2.17 -23.70 14.06
CA PRO A 2 1.85 -22.40 14.66
C PRO A 2 0.88 -21.65 13.74
N THR A 3 -0.16 -21.06 14.34
CA THR A 3 -1.11 -20.18 13.63
C THR A 3 -0.41 -18.91 13.15
N TYR A 4 -0.96 -18.26 12.12
CA TYR A 4 -0.36 -17.08 11.47
C TYR A 4 -0.03 -15.95 12.46
N TYR A 5 -0.87 -15.78 13.50
CA TYR A 5 -0.71 -14.81 14.58
C TYR A 5 0.55 -15.01 15.43
N HIS A 6 0.90 -16.25 15.76
CA HIS A 6 2.08 -16.55 16.59
C HIS A 6 3.42 -16.19 15.94
N ARG A 7 3.47 -15.99 14.61
CA ARG A 7 4.69 -15.53 13.96
C ARG A 7 4.94 -14.04 14.18
N PHE A 8 3.88 -13.23 14.27
CA PHE A 8 3.99 -11.78 14.49
C PHE A 8 4.29 -11.42 15.95
N GLU A 9 3.94 -12.31 16.89
CA GLU A 9 4.19 -12.13 18.33
C GLU A 9 5.57 -12.62 18.78
N ASN A 10 6.35 -13.26 17.89
CA ASN A 10 7.64 -13.82 18.26
C ASN A 10 8.67 -12.69 18.49
N PRO A 11 9.16 -12.47 19.73
CA PRO A 11 10.12 -11.40 20.04
C PRO A 11 11.47 -11.58 19.32
N LEU A 12 11.78 -12.81 18.88
CA LEU A 12 12.99 -13.14 18.11
C LEU A 12 12.84 -12.82 16.62
N LEU A 13 11.60 -12.65 16.14
CA LEU A 13 11.25 -12.10 14.82
C LEU A 13 10.86 -10.62 14.98
N ALA A 14 11.72 -9.84 15.65
CA ALA A 14 11.66 -8.39 15.58
C ALA A 14 12.00 -7.95 14.14
N ASP A 15 11.03 -8.14 13.26
CA ASP A 15 10.96 -7.57 11.92
C ASP A 15 10.62 -6.11 12.10
N GLY A 16 11.65 -5.27 12.05
CA GLY A 16 11.48 -3.82 12.06
C GLY A 16 10.53 -3.40 10.95
N VAL A 17 9.74 -2.36 11.23
CA VAL A 17 8.73 -1.81 10.30
C VAL A 17 9.39 -1.34 9.00
N ASP A 18 10.65 -0.92 9.08
CA ASP A 18 11.56 -0.65 7.97
C ASP A 18 11.76 -1.88 7.06
N ARG A 19 12.06 -3.04 7.64
CA ARG A 19 12.29 -4.28 6.87
C ARG A 19 11.01 -4.81 6.23
N VAL A 20 9.87 -4.75 6.92
CA VAL A 20 8.58 -5.22 6.40
C VAL A 20 7.99 -4.22 5.43
N GLY A 21 8.26 -2.92 5.59
CA GLY A 21 7.78 -1.80 4.78
C GLY A 21 8.50 -1.63 3.44
N ARG A 22 9.73 -2.13 3.30
CA ARG A 22 10.55 -2.07 2.08
C ARG A 22 9.85 -2.45 0.77
N SER A 23 10.28 -1.83 -0.32
CA SER A 23 9.72 -1.94 -1.67
C SER A 23 8.24 -1.53 -1.73
N PRO A 24 7.90 -0.28 -1.38
CA PRO A 24 6.51 0.19 -1.40
C PRO A 24 5.92 0.22 -2.81
N LEU A 25 6.71 0.52 -3.86
CA LEU A 25 6.23 0.54 -5.24
C LEU A 25 5.78 -0.84 -5.69
N ARG A 26 6.55 -1.89 -5.35
CA ARG A 26 6.13 -3.27 -5.62
C ARG A 26 4.80 -3.62 -4.95
N LYS A 27 4.61 -3.23 -3.68
CA LYS A 27 3.38 -3.53 -2.92
C LYS A 27 2.16 -2.75 -3.39
N LEU A 28 2.39 -1.53 -3.89
CA LEU A 28 1.38 -0.67 -4.48
C LEU A 28 1.04 -1.07 -5.92
N GLY A 29 1.76 -2.02 -6.52
CA GLY A 29 1.44 -2.50 -7.85
C GLY A 29 0.01 -3.04 -7.94
N ALA A 30 -0.68 -2.73 -9.04
CA ALA A 30 -2.08 -3.10 -9.29
C ALA A 30 -2.39 -4.60 -9.08
N ALA A 31 -1.41 -5.48 -9.30
CA ALA A 31 -1.55 -6.93 -9.18
C ALA A 31 -0.99 -7.51 -7.86
N ASP A 32 -0.38 -6.69 -7.00
CA ASP A 32 0.24 -7.15 -5.75
C ASP A 32 -0.77 -7.09 -4.59
N ARG A 33 -0.27 -7.48 -3.42
CA ARG A 33 -0.99 -7.87 -2.20
C ARG A 33 -1.83 -6.79 -1.51
N LEU A 34 -1.81 -5.54 -1.98
CA LEU A 34 -2.63 -4.45 -1.41
C LEU A 34 -3.74 -4.02 -2.38
N VAL A 35 -3.36 -3.62 -3.59
CA VAL A 35 -4.31 -3.03 -4.55
C VAL A 35 -5.25 -4.08 -5.12
N ARG A 36 -4.73 -5.24 -5.53
CA ARG A 36 -5.55 -6.32 -6.10
C ARG A 36 -6.68 -6.78 -5.16
N PRO A 37 -6.41 -7.17 -3.89
CA PRO A 37 -7.48 -7.60 -3.00
C PRO A 37 -8.47 -6.47 -2.68
N ALA A 38 -8.02 -5.21 -2.66
CA ALA A 38 -8.90 -4.07 -2.43
C ALA A 38 -9.86 -3.84 -3.61
N VAL A 39 -9.35 -3.93 -4.84
CA VAL A 39 -10.17 -3.85 -6.06
C VAL A 39 -11.14 -5.02 -6.16
N GLU A 40 -10.70 -6.25 -5.87
CA GLU A 40 -11.55 -7.44 -5.89
C GLU A 40 -12.64 -7.37 -4.81
N ALA A 41 -12.30 -6.92 -3.59
CA ALA A 41 -13.29 -6.71 -2.52
C ALA A 41 -14.34 -5.66 -2.91
N GLY A 42 -13.92 -4.53 -3.51
CA GLY A 42 -14.84 -3.51 -4.01
C GLY A 42 -15.79 -4.03 -5.10
N LYS A 43 -15.30 -4.85 -6.03
CA LYS A 43 -16.13 -5.50 -7.07
C LYS A 43 -17.19 -6.43 -6.47
N LEU A 44 -16.88 -7.05 -5.32
CA LEU A 44 -17.78 -7.94 -4.60
C LEU A 44 -18.70 -7.21 -3.60
N GLY A 45 -18.59 -5.88 -3.49
CA GLY A 45 -19.34 -5.09 -2.51
C GLY A 45 -18.95 -5.38 -1.06
N LEU A 46 -17.76 -5.92 -0.84
CA LEU A 46 -17.22 -6.20 0.50
C LEU A 46 -16.51 -4.98 1.07
N PRO A 47 -16.48 -4.80 2.40
CA PRO A 47 -15.77 -3.70 3.02
C PRO A 47 -14.25 -3.79 2.75
N HIS A 48 -13.67 -2.72 2.21
CA HIS A 48 -12.23 -2.64 1.89
C HIS A 48 -11.51 -1.43 2.51
N GLU A 49 -12.15 -0.75 3.47
CA GLU A 49 -11.60 0.45 4.13
C GLU A 49 -10.22 0.22 4.76
N ASN A 50 -10.00 -0.93 5.39
CA ASN A 50 -8.72 -1.26 6.01
C ASN A 50 -7.61 -1.48 4.97
N LEU A 51 -7.97 -1.95 3.76
CA LEU A 51 -7.03 -2.07 2.66
C LEU A 51 -6.71 -0.69 2.08
N ALA A 52 -7.70 0.20 1.96
CA ALA A 52 -7.46 1.59 1.57
C ALA A 52 -6.51 2.31 2.55
N LYS A 53 -6.71 2.14 3.86
CA LYS A 53 -5.79 2.68 4.89
C LYS A 53 -4.39 2.09 4.79
N ALA A 54 -4.27 0.79 4.51
CA ALA A 54 -2.97 0.15 4.29
C ALA A 54 -2.25 0.68 3.04
N ILE A 55 -2.99 0.96 1.96
CA ILE A 55 -2.45 1.61 0.76
C ILE A 55 -1.95 3.01 1.09
N VAL A 56 -2.72 3.82 1.85
CA VAL A 56 -2.27 5.15 2.30
C VAL A 56 -1.01 5.05 3.17
N ALA A 57 -0.93 4.08 4.08
CA ALA A 57 0.26 3.87 4.88
C ALA A 57 1.48 3.52 4.01
N ALA A 58 1.31 2.72 2.96
CA ALA A 58 2.36 2.40 2.00
C ALA A 58 2.77 3.63 1.15
N LEU A 59 1.81 4.50 0.79
CA LEU A 59 2.10 5.77 0.09
C LEU A 59 2.90 6.74 0.97
N LYS A 60 2.65 6.75 2.27
CA LYS A 60 3.36 7.58 3.26
C LYS A 60 4.66 6.95 3.77
N PHE A 61 5.04 5.78 3.24
CA PHE A 61 6.28 5.13 3.65
C PHE A 61 7.48 5.93 3.15
N ASP A 62 8.24 6.49 4.08
CA ASP A 62 9.42 7.33 3.85
C ASP A 62 10.61 6.72 4.59
N ASP A 63 11.41 5.96 3.84
CA ASP A 63 12.65 5.35 4.33
C ASP A 63 13.78 5.73 3.38
N ALA A 64 14.69 6.59 3.85
CA ALA A 64 15.83 7.05 3.06
C ALA A 64 16.83 5.94 2.71
N SER A 65 16.74 4.77 3.34
CA SER A 65 17.57 3.59 3.05
C SER A 65 16.97 2.67 1.97
N ASP A 66 15.76 2.96 1.48
CA ASP A 66 15.07 2.21 0.44
C ASP A 66 14.91 3.07 -0.84
N ASP A 67 15.62 2.70 -1.90
CA ASP A 67 15.57 3.38 -3.19
C ASP A 67 14.14 3.45 -3.77
N GLU A 68 13.29 2.44 -3.54
CA GLU A 68 11.89 2.46 -3.98
C GLU A 68 11.06 3.47 -3.16
N ALA A 69 11.31 3.59 -1.86
CA ALA A 69 10.63 4.56 -1.01
C ALA A 69 11.04 6.00 -1.38
N VAL A 70 12.34 6.25 -1.58
CA VAL A 70 12.84 7.54 -2.06
C VAL A 70 12.23 7.89 -3.42
N LYS A 71 12.15 6.92 -4.34
CA LYS A 71 11.52 7.12 -5.65
C LYS A 71 10.03 7.42 -5.52
N LEU A 72 9.31 6.70 -4.66
CA LEU A 72 7.88 6.94 -4.40
C LEU A 72 7.65 8.35 -3.84
N GLN A 73 8.39 8.75 -2.81
CA GLN A 73 8.28 10.09 -2.23
C GLN A 73 8.62 11.19 -3.25
N LYS A 74 9.61 10.95 -4.11
CA LYS A 74 9.94 11.86 -5.21
C LYS A 74 8.78 11.98 -6.21
N MET A 75 8.20 10.87 -6.66
CA MET A 75 7.04 10.87 -7.58
C MET A 75 5.84 11.59 -6.95
N LEU A 76 5.55 11.34 -5.67
CA LEU A 76 4.47 12.02 -4.95
C LEU A 76 4.70 13.53 -4.86
N LYS A 77 5.94 13.97 -4.69
CA LYS A 77 6.29 15.40 -4.60
C LYS A 77 6.27 16.12 -5.95
N GLU A 78 6.73 15.46 -7.01
CA GLU A 78 6.87 16.06 -8.34
C GLU A 78 5.57 15.98 -9.16
N GLU A 79 4.89 14.84 -9.13
CA GLU A 79 3.74 14.55 -10.00
C GLU A 79 2.40 14.51 -9.23
N GLY A 80 2.46 14.36 -7.91
CA GLY A 80 1.28 14.32 -7.04
C GLY A 80 0.68 12.92 -6.84
N LEU A 81 -0.31 12.86 -5.94
CA LEU A 81 -0.99 11.62 -5.55
C LEU A 81 -1.69 10.95 -6.73
N ASP A 82 -2.41 11.72 -7.54
CA ASP A 82 -3.21 11.20 -8.66
C ASP A 82 -2.36 10.46 -9.69
N TYR A 83 -1.19 11.01 -10.00
CA TYR A 83 -0.24 10.40 -10.90
C TYR A 83 0.26 9.06 -10.36
N VAL A 84 0.58 8.98 -9.07
CA VAL A 84 1.06 7.76 -8.43
C VAL A 84 -0.04 6.69 -8.37
N LEU A 85 -1.26 7.07 -8.00
CA LEU A 85 -2.40 6.13 -7.98
C LEU A 85 -2.69 5.57 -9.38
N THR A 86 -2.60 6.40 -10.42
CA THR A 86 -2.84 5.95 -11.80
C THR A 86 -1.69 5.09 -12.33
N THR A 87 -0.45 5.54 -12.15
CA THR A 87 0.72 4.93 -12.79
C THR A 87 1.24 3.71 -12.05
N VAL A 88 1.21 3.75 -10.71
CA VAL A 88 1.75 2.67 -9.86
C VAL A 88 0.62 1.71 -9.45
N CYS A 89 -0.49 2.25 -8.96
CA CYS A 89 -1.60 1.43 -8.47
C CYS A 89 -2.56 1.00 -9.59
N GLY A 90 -2.51 1.61 -10.78
CA GLY A 90 -3.47 1.33 -11.85
C GLY A 90 -4.91 1.74 -11.50
N LEU A 91 -5.07 2.66 -10.54
CA LEU A 91 -6.36 3.14 -10.06
C LEU A 91 -6.70 4.45 -10.74
N THR A 92 -7.94 4.57 -11.20
CA THR A 92 -8.47 5.75 -11.87
C THR A 92 -9.54 6.43 -11.03
N GLN A 93 -9.87 7.68 -11.35
CA GLN A 93 -10.89 8.46 -10.62
C GLN A 93 -12.29 7.82 -10.59
N THR A 94 -12.56 6.88 -11.50
CA THR A 94 -13.82 6.13 -11.53
C THR A 94 -13.88 5.01 -10.51
N ASP A 95 -12.73 4.53 -10.03
CA ASP A 95 -12.67 3.43 -9.08
C ASP A 95 -13.12 3.86 -7.68
N ALA A 96 -13.96 3.05 -7.03
CA ALA A 96 -14.38 3.31 -5.64
C ALA A 96 -13.18 3.35 -4.69
N LEU A 97 -12.22 2.43 -4.90
CA LEU A 97 -10.98 2.39 -4.13
C LEU A 97 -10.13 3.65 -4.29
N TYR A 98 -10.07 4.24 -5.48
CA TYR A 98 -9.36 5.50 -5.69
C TYR A 98 -9.95 6.60 -4.78
N LYS A 99 -11.27 6.73 -4.76
CA LYS A 99 -11.97 7.75 -3.95
C LYS A 99 -11.73 7.54 -2.46
N GLU A 100 -11.74 6.30 -1.98
CA GLU A 100 -11.43 5.98 -0.59
C GLU A 100 -9.98 6.32 -0.23
N VAL A 101 -9.02 5.94 -1.09
CA VAL A 101 -7.60 6.23 -0.85
C VAL A 101 -7.37 7.74 -0.79
N VAL A 102 -7.93 8.50 -1.74
CA VAL A 102 -7.86 9.97 -1.72
C VAL A 102 -8.54 10.56 -0.47
N SER A 103 -9.63 9.97 0.01
CA SER A 103 -10.30 10.42 1.24
C SER A 103 -9.50 10.15 2.50
N PHE A 104 -8.65 9.12 2.53
CA PHE A 104 -7.85 8.75 3.70
C PHE A 104 -6.42 9.33 3.68
N TYR A 105 -5.95 9.82 2.53
CA TYR A 105 -4.62 10.37 2.34
C TYR A 105 -4.47 11.74 3.02
#